data_AF-A0A6B3G1M9-F1
#
_entry.id   AF-A0A6B3G1M9-F1
#
_cell.length_a   1.000
_cell.length_b   1.000
_cell.length_c   1.000
_cell.angle_alpha   90.00
_cell.angle_beta   90.00
_cell.angle_gamma   90.00
#
_symmetry.space_group_name_H-M   'P 1'
#
loop_
_entity.id
_entity.type
_entity.pdbx_description
1 polymer ?
#
loop_
_entity_poly.entity_id
_entity_poly.type
_entity_poly.pdbx_seq_one_letter_code
_entity_poly.pdbx_strand_id
1 'polypeptide(L)'
;LHGIRLVLIGLGVTAMLGSVNSYLLTRSSLNDAQNAHIWLVGTLNGRGWSSVQIMAVALLLLVPLALLFGRRLRMMELGDDLATGLGVRVNLSRLALTVLGIGLCGVAVASAGPIPFIALAAPQIAVMVSRSPGVSLVSAGAVGA
;
A
#
# COMPACT_ATOMS: atom_id res chain seq x y z
N LEU A 1 7.04 -15.34 -10.08
CA LEU A 1 7.83 -14.74 -8.98
C LEU A 1 7.44 -15.47 -7.69
N HIS A 2 8.32 -16.29 -7.10
CA HIS A 2 8.01 -16.97 -5.84
C HIS A 2 7.76 -15.90 -4.75
N GLY A 3 6.54 -15.87 -4.17
CA GLY A 3 6.13 -14.83 -3.22
C GLY A 3 7.10 -14.67 -2.04
N ILE A 4 7.68 -15.78 -1.58
CA ILE A 4 8.69 -15.81 -0.51
C ILE A 4 9.90 -14.92 -0.83
N ARG A 5 10.39 -14.93 -2.08
CA ARG A 5 11.55 -14.12 -2.48
C ARG A 5 11.25 -12.62 -2.36
N LEU A 6 10.05 -12.21 -2.73
CA LEU A 6 9.64 -10.80 -2.61
C LEU A 6 9.58 -10.37 -1.14
N VAL A 7 9.05 -11.23 -0.27
CA VAL A 7 8.98 -10.98 1.18
C VAL A 7 10.38 -10.85 1.77
N LEU A 8 11.30 -11.77 1.45
CA LEU A 8 12.68 -11.72 1.95
C LEU A 8 13.44 -10.48 1.46
N ILE A 9 13.29 -10.12 0.18
CA ILE A 9 13.86 -8.87 -0.35
C ILE A 9 13.30 -7.66 0.39
N GLY A 10 11.98 -7.62 0.61
CA GLY A 10 11.32 -6.55 1.35
C GLY A 10 11.83 -6.41 2.78
N LEU A 11 12.01 -7.52 3.50
CA LEU A 11 12.56 -7.54 4.85
C LEU A 11 14.01 -7.01 4.89
N GLY A 12 14.85 -7.46 3.96
CA GLY A 12 16.23 -6.97 3.85
C GLY A 12 16.30 -5.47 3.57
N VAL A 13 15.51 -4.99 2.61
CA VAL A 13 15.44 -3.55 2.28
C VAL A 13 14.91 -2.74 3.47
N THR A 14 13.90 -3.24 4.17
CA THR A 14 13.35 -2.58 5.37
C THR A 14 14.41 -2.44 6.46
N ALA A 15 15.19 -3.49 6.73
CA ALA A 15 16.27 -3.44 7.71
C ALA A 15 17.39 -2.46 7.32
N MET A 16 17.78 -2.45 6.03
CA MET A 16 18.79 -1.52 5.51
C MET A 16 18.33 -0.07 5.62
N LEU A 17 17.10 0.24 5.21
CA LEU A 17 16.52 1.59 5.32
C LEU A 17 16.34 2.01 6.79
N GLY A 18 15.99 1.07 7.67
CA GLY A 18 15.94 1.30 9.11
C GLY A 18 17.30 1.72 9.68
N SER A 19 18.38 1.05 9.27
CA SER A 19 19.75 1.42 9.67
C SER A 19 20.14 2.81 9.17
N VAL A 20 19.78 3.17 7.93
CA VAL A 20 20.01 4.51 7.38
C VAL A 20 19.25 5.57 8.18
N ASN A 21 17.97 5.33 8.51
CA ASN A 21 17.19 6.25 9.35
C ASN A 21 17.84 6.44 10.72
N SER A 22 18.27 5.36 11.39
CA SER A 22 18.97 5.45 12.68
C SER A 22 20.26 6.27 12.57
N TYR A 23 21.04 6.07 11.51
CA TYR A 23 22.25 6.87 11.26
C TYR A 23 21.92 8.36 11.09
N LEU A 24 20.93 8.69 10.26
CA LEU A 24 20.51 10.08 10.02
C LEU A 24 20.02 10.76 11.32
N LEU A 25 19.26 10.04 12.14
CA LEU A 25 18.79 10.54 13.44
C LEU A 25 19.96 10.93 14.36
N THR A 26 21.03 10.12 14.40
CA THR A 26 22.22 10.45 15.21
C THR A 26 23.00 11.66 14.70
N ARG A 27 22.82 12.06 13.44
CA ARG A 27 23.51 13.21 12.82
C ARG A 27 22.64 14.46 12.74
N SER A 28 21.33 14.34 12.98
CA SER A 28 20.37 15.43 12.90
C SER A 28 20.32 16.30 14.16
N SER A 29 19.82 17.53 14.01
CA SER A 29 19.58 18.39 15.18
C SER A 29 18.50 17.78 16.09
N LEU A 30 18.49 18.12 17.38
CA LEU A 30 17.51 17.57 18.32
C LEU A 30 16.06 17.81 17.86
N ASN A 31 15.79 18.97 17.25
CA ASN A 31 14.46 19.31 16.75
C ASN A 31 14.07 18.46 15.54
N ASP A 32 14.98 18.30 14.57
CA ASP A 32 14.74 17.47 13.38
C ASP A 32 14.58 15.99 13.75
N ALA A 33 15.39 15.49 14.69
CA ALA A 33 15.30 14.13 15.20
C ALA A 33 13.94 13.86 15.86
N GLN A 34 13.44 14.80 16.66
CA GLN A 34 12.13 14.71 17.30
C GLN A 34 10.99 14.72 16.27
N ASN A 35 11.04 15.63 15.29
CA ASN A 35 10.04 15.69 14.22
C ASN A 35 10.02 14.41 13.37
N ALA A 36 11.20 13.87 13.04
CA ALA A 36 11.33 12.62 12.32
C ALA A 36 10.79 11.43 13.12
N HIS A 37 11.06 11.38 14.44
CA HIS A 37 10.49 10.35 15.32
C HIS A 37 8.96 10.40 15.37
N ILE A 38 8.37 11.59 15.45
CA ILE A 38 6.90 11.74 15.42
C ILE A 38 6.34 11.23 14.08
N TRP A 39 7.01 11.54 12.97
CA TRP A 39 6.59 11.05 11.65
C TRP A 39 6.72 9.53 11.52
N LEU A 40 7.77 8.92 12.11
CA LEU A 40 7.99 7.47 12.09
C LEU A 40 6.96 6.67 12.91
N VAL A 41 6.33 7.27 13.91
CA VAL A 41 5.21 6.67 14.64
C VAL A 41 3.89 6.80 13.85
N GLY A 42 3.79 7.85 13.02
CA GLY A 42 2.59 8.19 12.27
C GLY A 42 1.71 9.16 13.06
N THR A 43 1.24 10.21 12.38
CA THR A 43 0.31 11.19 12.93
C THR A 43 -0.44 11.92 11.81
N LEU A 44 -1.73 12.14 12.06
CA LEU A 44 -2.58 13.03 11.26
C LEU A 44 -2.54 14.48 11.78
N ASN A 45 -1.91 14.71 12.94
CA ASN A 45 -1.81 16.03 13.53
C ASN A 45 -0.88 16.93 12.71
N GLY A 46 -1.26 18.20 12.54
CA GLY A 46 -0.50 19.17 11.74
C GLY A 46 -0.66 19.07 10.22
N ARG A 47 -1.61 18.26 9.72
CA ARG A 47 -1.88 18.16 8.26
C ARG A 47 -2.78 19.30 7.79
N GLY A 48 -2.20 20.20 7.00
CA GLY A 48 -2.91 21.31 6.36
C GLY A 48 -3.61 20.90 5.05
N TRP A 49 -4.41 21.82 4.51
CA TRP A 49 -5.17 21.65 3.27
C TRP A 49 -4.31 21.30 2.03
N SER A 50 -3.04 21.72 2.00
CA SER A 50 -2.11 21.34 0.93
C SER A 50 -1.84 19.83 0.89
N SER A 51 -1.75 19.18 2.05
CA SER A 51 -1.59 17.72 2.14
C SER A 51 -2.83 17.00 1.63
N VAL A 52 -4.01 17.55 1.92
CA VAL A 52 -5.30 17.02 1.45
C VAL A 52 -5.41 17.12 -0.07
N GLN A 53 -5.01 18.24 -0.66
CA GLN A 53 -5.02 18.42 -2.12
C GLN A 53 -4.11 17.41 -2.82
N ILE A 54 -2.89 17.22 -2.33
CA ILE A 54 -1.93 16.24 -2.88
C ILE A 54 -2.51 14.82 -2.79
N MET A 55 -3.09 14.47 -1.63
CA MET A 55 -3.70 13.16 -1.41
C MET A 55 -4.93 12.95 -2.29
N ALA A 56 -5.78 13.96 -2.46
CA ALA A 56 -6.95 13.90 -3.31
C ALA A 56 -6.58 13.68 -4.79
N VAL A 57 -5.59 14.42 -5.31
CA VAL A 57 -5.09 14.24 -6.68
C VAL A 57 -4.51 12.83 -6.87
N ALA A 58 -3.72 12.36 -5.91
CA ALA A 58 -3.15 11.02 -5.97
C ALA A 58 -4.22 9.92 -5.95
N LEU A 59 -5.24 10.04 -5.09
CA LEU A 59 -6.35 9.09 -5.03
C LEU A 59 -7.20 9.15 -6.31
N LEU A 60 -7.46 10.33 -6.85
CA LEU A 60 -8.20 10.52 -8.10
C LEU A 60 -7.52 9.84 -9.30
N LEU A 61 -6.19 9.68 -9.28
CA LEU A 61 -5.45 8.98 -10.32
C LEU A 61 -5.32 7.48 -10.02
N LEU A 62 -4.86 7.13 -8.82
CA LEU A 62 -4.49 5.77 -8.47
C LEU A 62 -5.69 4.85 -8.23
N VAL A 63 -6.79 5.36 -7.65
CA VAL A 63 -7.97 4.54 -7.35
C VAL A 63 -8.67 4.08 -8.63
N PRO A 64 -8.98 4.94 -9.62
CA PRO A 64 -9.58 4.46 -10.87
C PRO A 64 -8.70 3.46 -11.62
N LEU A 65 -7.38 3.69 -11.64
CA LEU A 65 -6.42 2.74 -12.20
C LEU A 65 -6.51 1.40 -11.47
N ALA A 66 -6.49 1.38 -10.13
CA ALA A 66 -6.59 0.15 -9.35
C ALA A 66 -7.91 -0.58 -9.58
N LEU A 67 -9.03 0.14 -9.69
CA LEU A 67 -10.34 -0.42 -10.00
C LEU A 67 -10.39 -1.06 -11.40
N LEU A 68 -9.73 -0.47 -12.40
CA LEU A 68 -9.63 -1.04 -13.75
C LEU A 68 -8.91 -2.40 -13.75
N PHE A 69 -7.87 -2.54 -12.93
CA PHE A 69 -7.15 -3.80 -12.74
C PHE A 69 -7.87 -4.78 -11.79
N GLY A 70 -8.88 -4.35 -11.03
CA GLY A 70 -9.63 -5.19 -10.10
C GLY A 70 -10.33 -6.38 -10.76
N ARG A 71 -10.74 -6.28 -12.03
CA ARG A 71 -11.29 -7.42 -12.78
C ARG A 71 -10.21 -8.45 -13.11
N ARG A 72 -8.99 -8.01 -13.45
CA ARG A 72 -7.85 -8.89 -13.73
C ARG A 72 -7.35 -9.58 -12.48
N LEU A 73 -7.38 -8.89 -11.34
CA LEU A 73 -7.06 -9.48 -10.04
C LEU A 73 -7.97 -10.68 -9.73
N ARG A 74 -9.30 -10.53 -9.88
CA ARG A 74 -10.27 -11.63 -9.71
C ARG A 74 -10.05 -12.80 -10.68
N MET A 75 -9.66 -12.52 -11.93
CA MET A 75 -9.30 -13.59 -12.87
C MET A 75 -8.03 -14.33 -12.45
N MET A 76 -7.04 -13.63 -11.90
CA MET A 76 -5.80 -14.23 -11.40
C MET A 76 -6.01 -15.06 -10.12
N GLU A 77 -7.04 -14.77 -9.33
CA GLU A 77 -7.43 -15.59 -8.15
C GLU A 77 -7.92 -17.00 -8.56
N LEU A 78 -8.46 -17.16 -9.77
CA LEU A 78 -8.87 -18.47 -10.30
C LEU A 78 -7.67 -19.35 -10.69
N GLY A 79 -6.48 -18.77 -10.79
CA GLY A 79 -5.26 -19.44 -11.23
C GLY A 79 -4.64 -18.77 -12.46
N ASP A 80 -3.31 -18.78 -12.53
CA ASP A 80 -2.54 -18.11 -13.58
C ASP A 80 -2.85 -18.70 -14.98
N ASP A 81 -3.12 -20.01 -15.08
CA ASP A 81 -3.43 -20.69 -16.35
C ASP A 81 -4.81 -20.28 -16.88
N LEU A 82 -5.83 -20.24 -16.01
CA LEU A 82 -7.18 -19.78 -16.36
C LEU A 82 -7.19 -18.29 -16.73
N ALA A 83 -6.48 -17.47 -15.97
CA ALA A 83 -6.33 -16.04 -16.26
C ALA A 83 -5.67 -15.81 -17.64
N THR A 84 -4.64 -16.60 -17.96
CA THR A 84 -3.97 -16.54 -19.26
C THR A 84 -4.92 -16.97 -20.39
N GLY A 85 -5.72 -18.02 -20.18
CA GLY A 85 -6.76 -18.46 -21.12
C GLY A 85 -7.86 -17.41 -21.37
N LEU A 86 -8.14 -16.54 -20.39
CA LEU A 86 -9.07 -15.41 -20.50
C LEU A 86 -8.42 -14.15 -21.12
N GLY A 87 -7.18 -14.24 -21.61
CA GLY A 87 -6.45 -13.14 -22.26
C GLY A 87 -5.77 -12.16 -21.29
N VAL A 88 -5.68 -12.49 -19.99
CA VAL A 88 -4.99 -11.66 -19.01
C VAL A 88 -3.49 -11.87 -19.13
N ARG A 89 -2.74 -10.79 -19.37
CA ARG A 89 -1.28 -10.80 -19.26
C ARG A 89 -0.88 -10.84 -17.77
N VAL A 90 -0.80 -12.04 -17.19
CA VAL A 90 -0.62 -12.29 -15.74
C VAL A 90 0.57 -11.52 -15.17
N ASN A 91 1.76 -11.65 -15.75
CA ASN A 91 2.98 -11.00 -15.24
C ASN A 91 2.89 -9.47 -15.27
N LEU A 92 2.37 -8.90 -16.35
CA LEU A 92 2.19 -7.44 -16.48
C LEU A 92 1.12 -6.92 -15.52
N SER A 93 0.02 -7.67 -15.37
CA SER A 93 -1.07 -7.29 -14.45
C SER A 93 -0.61 -7.36 -13.00
N ARG A 94 0.18 -8.39 -12.65
CA ARG A 94 0.83 -8.52 -11.34
C ARG A 94 1.74 -7.34 -11.05
N LEU A 95 2.63 -6.98 -11.99
CA LEU A 95 3.52 -5.83 -11.84
C LEU A 95 2.72 -4.53 -11.68
N ALA A 96 1.71 -4.30 -12.52
CA ALA A 96 0.87 -3.11 -12.45
C ALA A 96 0.13 -2.99 -11.11
N LEU A 97 -0.47 -4.08 -10.63
CA LEU A 97 -1.13 -4.14 -9.33
C LEU A 97 -0.17 -3.89 -8.17
N THR A 98 1.05 -4.45 -8.23
CA THR A 98 2.11 -4.17 -7.24
C THR A 98 2.52 -2.71 -7.24
N VAL A 99 2.74 -2.10 -8.41
CA VAL A 99 3.10 -0.68 -8.53
C VAL A 99 1.98 0.23 -8.02
N LEU A 100 0.72 -0.07 -8.35
CA LEU A 100 -0.44 0.68 -7.86
C LEU A 100 -0.58 0.56 -6.34
N GLY A 101 -0.40 -0.64 -5.78
CA GLY A 101 -0.41 -0.85 -4.34
C GLY A 101 0.70 -0.09 -3.62
N ILE A 102 1.93 -0.12 -4.16
CA ILE A 102 3.06 0.66 -3.64
C ILE A 102 2.77 2.16 -3.72
N GLY A 103 2.19 2.65 -4.82
CA GLY A 103 1.82 4.05 -4.98
C GLY A 103 0.79 4.51 -3.95
N LEU A 104 -0.28 3.74 -3.78
CA LEU A 104 -1.33 4.04 -2.78
C LEU A 104 -0.78 4.02 -1.36
N CYS A 105 0.00 2.99 -1.00
CA CYS A 105 0.66 2.92 0.30
C CYS A 105 1.66 4.07 0.49
N GLY A 106 2.45 4.41 -0.53
CA GLY A 106 3.44 5.48 -0.47
C GLY A 106 2.81 6.85 -0.24
N VAL A 107 1.69 7.14 -0.91
CA VAL A 107 0.92 8.38 -0.71
C VAL A 107 0.37 8.45 0.72
N ALA A 108 -0.19 7.34 1.22
CA ALA A 108 -0.70 7.27 2.60
C ALA A 108 0.42 7.43 3.64
N VAL A 109 1.57 6.79 3.44
CA VAL A 109 2.71 6.89 4.37
C VAL A 109 3.35 8.28 4.32
N ALA A 110 3.46 8.91 3.14
CA ALA A 110 3.92 10.30 3.04
C ALA A 110 2.96 11.27 3.76
N SER A 111 1.65 11.01 3.67
CA SER A 111 0.60 11.89 4.18
C SER A 111 0.19 11.65 5.63
N ALA A 112 0.52 10.52 6.24
CA ALA A 112 0.15 10.24 7.64
C ALA A 112 1.29 9.60 8.45
N GLY A 113 2.40 9.24 7.80
CA GLY A 113 3.39 8.32 8.37
C GLY A 113 2.93 6.86 8.28
N PRO A 114 3.76 5.91 8.72
CA PRO A 114 3.42 4.49 8.66
C PRO A 114 2.32 4.16 9.66
N ILE A 115 1.16 3.71 9.16
CA ILE A 115 0.06 3.21 9.98
C ILE A 115 0.01 1.68 9.80
N PRO A 116 0.67 0.90 10.69
CA PRO A 116 0.63 -0.55 10.59
C PRO A 116 -0.81 -1.06 10.80
N PHE A 117 -1.06 -2.30 10.41
CA PHE A 117 -2.34 -3.03 10.56
C PHE A 117 -3.48 -2.71 9.60
N ILE A 118 -3.67 -1.48 9.09
CA ILE A 118 -4.83 -1.20 8.21
C ILE A 118 -4.86 -2.16 7.00
N ALA A 119 -3.72 -2.31 6.33
CA ALA A 119 -3.59 -3.20 5.17
C ALA A 119 -3.80 -4.69 5.49
N LEU A 120 -3.66 -5.10 6.75
CA LEU A 120 -3.89 -6.47 7.21
C LEU A 120 -5.33 -6.69 7.68
N ALA A 121 -5.88 -5.72 8.43
CA ALA A 121 -7.19 -5.83 9.06
C ALA A 121 -8.34 -5.51 8.10
N ALA A 122 -8.23 -4.44 7.31
CA ALA A 122 -9.31 -3.98 6.43
C ALA A 122 -9.81 -5.05 5.44
N PRO A 123 -8.96 -5.78 4.69
CA PRO A 123 -9.45 -6.80 3.77
C PRO A 123 -10.11 -7.99 4.50
N GLN A 124 -9.61 -8.36 5.68
CA GLN A 124 -10.19 -9.45 6.48
C GLN A 124 -11.57 -9.07 7.02
N ILE A 125 -11.70 -7.86 7.56
CA ILE A 125 -13.00 -7.31 8.00
C ILE A 125 -13.96 -7.16 6.81
N ALA A 126 -13.47 -6.70 5.66
CA ALA A 126 -14.28 -6.58 4.46
C ALA A 126 -14.85 -7.93 3.98
N VAL A 127 -14.09 -9.02 4.05
CA VAL A 127 -14.59 -10.37 3.74
C VAL A 127 -15.64 -10.82 4.75
N MET A 128 -15.39 -10.60 6.05
CA MET A 128 -16.35 -10.95 7.11
C MET A 128 -17.69 -10.24 6.95
N VAL A 129 -17.67 -8.95 6.61
CA VAL A 129 -18.88 -8.11 6.47
C VAL A 129 -19.58 -8.37 5.13
N SER A 130 -18.84 -8.46 4.03
CA SER A 130 -19.43 -8.58 2.69
C SER A 130 -19.93 -9.99 2.37
N ARG A 131 -19.47 -11.02 3.09
CA ARG A 131 -19.73 -12.44 2.79
C ARG A 131 -19.45 -12.81 1.33
N SER A 132 -18.60 -12.03 0.66
CA SER A 132 -18.26 -12.21 -0.75
C SER A 132 -17.20 -13.30 -0.90
N PRO A 133 -17.21 -14.10 -1.98
CA PRO A 133 -16.20 -15.13 -2.21
C PRO A 133 -14.77 -14.61 -2.44
N GLY A 134 -14.53 -13.28 -2.37
CA GLY A 134 -13.20 -12.69 -2.47
C GLY A 134 -13.13 -11.27 -1.90
N VAL A 135 -11.91 -10.75 -1.77
CA VAL A 135 -11.66 -9.38 -1.28
C VAL A 135 -11.92 -8.41 -2.44
N SER A 136 -13.04 -7.67 -2.39
CA SER A 136 -13.24 -6.54 -3.31
C SER A 136 -12.36 -5.36 -2.89
N LEU A 137 -11.65 -4.78 -3.85
CA LEU A 137 -10.82 -3.58 -3.61
C LEU A 137 -11.66 -2.43 -3.02
N VAL A 138 -12.93 -2.32 -3.44
CA VAL A 138 -13.85 -1.29 -2.95
C VAL A 138 -14.25 -1.54 -1.50
N SER A 139 -14.58 -2.78 -1.12
CA SER A 139 -14.99 -3.08 0.26
C SER A 139 -13.81 -2.98 1.22
N ALA A 140 -12.63 -3.46 0.82
CA ALA A 140 -11.41 -3.28 1.60
C ALA A 140 -11.05 -1.81 1.78
N GLY A 141 -11.16 -1.00 0.71
CA GLY A 141 -10.95 0.45 0.77
C GLY A 141 -11.94 1.16 1.68
N ALA A 142 -13.23 0.81 1.59
CA ALA A 142 -14.29 1.40 2.42
C ALA A 142 -14.16 1.05 3.90
N VAL A 143 -13.67 -0.15 4.24
CA VAL A 143 -13.43 -0.55 5.63
C VAL A 143 -12.18 0.11 6.22
N GLY A 144 -11.18 0.42 5.37
CA GLY A 144 -9.96 1.08 5.82
C GLY A 144 -10.03 2.60 5.90
N ALA A 145 -11.06 3.23 5.32
CA ALA A 145 -11.31 4.67 5.35
C ALA A 145 -12.09 5.09 6.60
#